data_AF-A0AAD9Q9S1-F1
#
_entry.id   AF-A0AAD9Q9S1-F1
#
_cell.length_a   1.000
_cell.length_b   1.000
_cell.length_c   1.000
_cell.angle_alpha   90.00
_cell.angle_beta   90.00
_cell.angle_gamma   90.00
#
_symmetry.space_group_name_H-M   'P 1'
#
loop_
_entity.id
_entity.type
_entity.pdbx_description
1 polymer ?
#
loop_
_entity_poly.entity_id
_entity_poly.type
_entity_poly.pdbx_seq_one_letter_code
_entity_poly.pdbx_strand_id
1 'polypeptide(L)'
;MGSSGSIEREKKEVEFGEKIYEIVCEYYPETSENITGMLLDAEYDELKQLLSTTRREELLERIHLAAGSLVASSISDGENCKQEEIKDCMNESCDNACNKKMALGETLFSLVESKHPTDAERLTGILLEMDAQSVKHLIEDTELLENKIEEILKCLQGINNITEPNDNKERESDLKTHCDKTIIGEELHNLVCGFNTEYTDKITGMLLEMDLQDLEVIVKDHVALKEKVTLALETLNKEEKEAKITTSFADEEQDKTLLGEKLYYIISEWYPDNVDKITGMLLELDVSALVMLLEDSEELKSRALLAANVLSETN
;
A
#
# COMPACT_ATOMS: atom_id res chain seq x y z
N MET A 1 55.83 -1.92 -10.27
CA MET A 1 54.39 -1.69 -10.47
C MET A 1 53.68 -2.70 -9.60
N GLY A 2 53.05 -2.29 -8.50
CA GLY A 2 52.46 -3.28 -7.59
C GLY A 2 51.72 -2.77 -6.35
N SER A 3 51.25 -1.51 -6.30
CA SER A 3 50.56 -1.00 -5.09
C SER A 3 49.28 -0.23 -5.35
N SER A 4 48.79 -0.14 -6.59
CA SER A 4 47.53 0.56 -6.90
C SER A 4 46.27 -0.29 -6.76
N GLY A 5 46.40 -1.63 -6.81
CA GLY A 5 45.24 -2.55 -6.79
C GLY A 5 44.80 -3.05 -5.41
N SER A 6 45.55 -2.74 -4.35
CA SER A 6 45.18 -3.12 -2.96
C SER A 6 44.41 -1.99 -2.27
N ILE A 7 44.79 -0.73 -2.52
CA ILE A 7 44.14 0.45 -1.92
C ILE A 7 42.71 0.65 -2.47
N GLU A 8 42.46 0.29 -3.74
CA GLU A 8 41.11 0.33 -4.33
C GLU A 8 40.19 -0.81 -3.86
N ARG A 9 40.74 -1.89 -3.29
CA ARG A 9 39.94 -2.98 -2.71
C ARG A 9 39.49 -2.64 -1.28
N GLU A 10 40.42 -2.18 -0.44
CA GLU A 10 40.10 -1.74 0.93
C GLU A 10 39.07 -0.61 0.95
N LYS A 11 39.13 0.35 0.02
CA LYS A 11 38.14 1.43 -0.06
C LYS A 11 36.73 0.95 -0.40
N LYS A 12 36.60 -0.13 -1.17
CA LYS A 12 35.29 -0.67 -1.59
C LYS A 12 34.68 -1.56 -0.51
N GLU A 13 35.51 -2.31 0.22
CA GLU A 13 35.09 -3.10 1.38
C GLU A 13 34.50 -2.22 2.49
N VAL A 14 35.09 -1.04 2.74
CA VAL A 14 34.55 -0.06 3.71
C VAL A 14 33.18 0.47 3.27
N GLU A 15 33.02 0.84 1.99
CA GLU A 15 31.74 1.37 1.47
C GLU A 15 30.62 0.32 1.50
N PHE A 16 30.93 -0.95 1.24
CA PHE A 16 29.96 -2.04 1.35
C PHE A 16 29.67 -2.40 2.81
N GLY A 17 30.68 -2.35 3.68
CA GLY A 17 30.50 -2.53 5.11
C GLY A 17 29.56 -1.51 5.72
N GLU A 18 29.68 -0.23 5.35
CA GLU A 18 28.76 0.81 5.80
C GLU A 18 27.33 0.57 5.31
N LYS A 19 27.15 0.17 4.04
CA LYS A 19 25.82 -0.14 3.47
C LYS A 19 25.16 -1.36 4.11
N ILE A 20 25.93 -2.43 4.35
CA ILE A 20 25.43 -3.62 5.04
C ILE A 20 25.12 -3.26 6.50
N TYR A 21 25.99 -2.50 7.16
CA TYR A 21 25.78 -2.06 8.54
C TYR A 21 24.51 -1.25 8.70
N GLU A 22 24.22 -0.32 7.78
CA GLU A 22 23.00 0.48 7.79
C GLU A 22 21.75 -0.41 7.69
N ILE A 23 21.77 -1.38 6.76
CA ILE A 23 20.67 -2.36 6.59
C ILE A 23 20.56 -3.25 7.84
N VAL A 24 21.66 -3.79 8.34
CA VAL A 24 21.64 -4.67 9.53
C VAL A 24 21.17 -3.90 10.76
N CYS A 25 21.57 -2.63 10.93
CA CYS A 25 21.12 -1.77 12.02
C CYS A 25 19.60 -1.55 12.03
N GLU A 26 18.96 -1.57 10.84
CA GLU A 26 17.50 -1.45 10.73
C GLU A 26 16.78 -2.64 11.39
N TYR A 27 17.38 -3.83 11.36
CA TYR A 27 16.78 -5.06 11.90
C TYR A 27 17.37 -5.50 13.25
N TYR A 28 18.65 -5.23 13.50
CA TYR A 28 19.44 -5.73 14.64
C TYR A 28 20.39 -4.64 15.19
N PRO A 29 19.88 -3.56 15.80
CA PRO A 29 20.70 -2.41 16.22
C PRO A 29 21.72 -2.74 17.31
N GLU A 30 21.45 -3.74 18.17
CA GLU A 30 22.35 -4.11 19.27
C GLU A 30 23.48 -5.07 18.85
N THR A 31 23.29 -5.85 17.78
CA THR A 31 24.25 -6.85 17.29
C THR A 31 24.76 -6.54 15.89
N SER A 32 24.46 -5.35 15.38
CA SER A 32 24.75 -4.93 14.01
C SER A 32 26.23 -4.96 13.66
N GLU A 33 27.11 -4.55 14.58
CA GLU A 33 28.56 -4.59 14.37
C GLU A 33 29.06 -6.04 14.18
N ASN A 34 28.56 -6.97 14.99
CA ASN A 34 28.96 -8.38 14.95
C ASN A 34 28.40 -9.09 13.71
N ILE A 35 27.12 -8.86 13.40
CA ILE A 35 26.46 -9.44 12.23
C ILE A 35 27.12 -8.90 10.95
N THR A 36 27.38 -7.59 10.88
CA THR A 36 28.07 -6.98 9.75
C THR A 36 29.48 -7.55 9.60
N GLY A 37 30.22 -7.75 10.69
CA GLY A 37 31.53 -8.40 10.66
C GLY A 37 31.46 -9.82 10.07
N MET A 38 30.51 -10.64 10.52
CA MET A 38 30.31 -12.00 9.99
C MET A 38 29.90 -12.03 8.52
N LEU A 39 29.17 -11.01 8.07
CA LEU A 39 28.78 -10.87 6.66
C LEU A 39 29.93 -10.37 5.79
N LEU A 40 30.77 -9.49 6.32
CA LEU A 40 31.96 -8.97 5.63
C LEU A 40 33.10 -10.00 5.51
N ASP A 41 33.05 -11.09 6.29
CA ASP A 41 33.94 -12.25 6.14
C ASP A 41 33.62 -13.10 4.88
N ALA A 42 32.53 -12.80 4.16
CA ALA A 42 32.19 -13.43 2.88
C ALA A 42 33.01 -12.87 1.70
N GLU A 43 33.15 -13.65 0.62
CA GLU A 43 33.91 -13.21 -0.57
C GLU A 43 33.30 -11.95 -1.21
N TYR A 44 34.15 -10.97 -1.54
CA TYR A 44 33.77 -9.66 -2.09
C TYR A 44 32.82 -9.73 -3.30
N ASP A 45 32.98 -10.73 -4.16
CA ASP A 45 32.12 -10.90 -5.34
C ASP A 45 30.70 -11.38 -4.98
N GLU A 46 30.53 -12.12 -3.87
CA GLU A 46 29.20 -12.48 -3.33
C GLU A 46 28.52 -11.25 -2.72
N LEU A 47 29.25 -10.46 -1.93
CA LEU A 47 28.71 -9.24 -1.31
C LEU A 47 28.23 -8.22 -2.34
N LYS A 48 28.96 -8.10 -3.46
CA LYS A 48 28.58 -7.24 -4.58
C LYS A 48 27.30 -7.73 -5.30
N GLN A 49 27.08 -9.04 -5.40
CA GLN A 49 25.84 -9.59 -5.96
C GLN A 49 24.66 -9.45 -5.00
N LEU A 50 24.89 -9.64 -3.70
CA LEU A 50 23.86 -9.52 -2.65
C LEU A 50 23.34 -8.08 -2.48
N LEU A 51 24.21 -7.08 -2.65
CA LEU A 51 23.84 -5.67 -2.61
C LEU A 51 23.24 -5.15 -3.92
N SER A 52 23.22 -5.96 -4.99
CA SER A 52 22.45 -5.62 -6.17
C SER A 52 20.96 -5.80 -5.88
N THR A 53 20.13 -4.83 -6.26
CA THR A 53 18.68 -4.71 -5.95
C THR A 53 17.86 -5.98 -6.23
N THR A 54 18.40 -6.91 -7.03
CA THR A 54 17.79 -8.18 -7.43
C THR A 54 17.79 -9.26 -6.33
N ARG A 55 18.59 -9.13 -5.26
CA ARG A 55 18.78 -10.20 -4.24
C ARG A 55 18.66 -9.72 -2.78
N ARG A 56 17.86 -8.69 -2.52
CA ARG A 56 17.68 -8.12 -1.17
C ARG A 56 17.13 -9.14 -0.16
N GLU A 57 16.27 -10.05 -0.59
CA GLU A 57 15.70 -11.12 0.26
C GLU A 57 16.76 -12.13 0.72
N GLU A 58 17.72 -12.49 -0.15
CA GLU A 58 18.83 -13.40 0.17
C GLU A 58 19.82 -12.75 1.15
N LEU A 59 20.01 -11.43 1.03
CA LEU A 59 20.79 -10.65 2.00
C LEU A 59 20.12 -10.66 3.37
N LEU A 60 18.81 -10.43 3.46
CA LEU A 60 18.06 -10.47 4.71
C LEU A 60 18.09 -11.86 5.35
N GLU A 61 17.93 -12.93 4.56
CA GLU A 61 18.06 -14.31 5.07
C GLU A 61 19.44 -14.55 5.69
N ARG A 62 20.52 -14.11 5.04
CA ARG A 62 21.88 -14.23 5.60
C ARG A 62 22.09 -13.39 6.86
N ILE A 63 21.48 -12.19 6.94
CA ILE A 63 21.50 -11.35 8.14
C ILE A 63 20.83 -12.08 9.31
N HIS A 64 19.65 -12.68 9.08
CA HIS A 64 18.93 -13.45 10.09
C HIS A 64 19.70 -14.71 10.52
N LEU A 65 20.33 -15.43 9.57
CA LEU A 65 21.17 -16.60 9.88
C LEU A 65 22.41 -16.21 10.72
N ALA A 66 23.08 -15.11 10.37
CA ALA A 66 24.22 -14.60 11.14
C ALA A 66 23.79 -14.16 12.56
N ALA A 67 22.64 -13.49 12.68
CA ALA A 67 22.06 -13.14 13.98
C ALA A 67 21.75 -14.40 14.82
N GLY A 68 21.16 -15.44 14.21
CA GLY A 68 20.89 -16.72 14.88
C GLY A 68 22.15 -17.46 15.33
N SER A 69 23.24 -17.35 14.56
CA SER A 69 24.53 -17.96 14.90
C SER A 69 25.22 -17.28 16.11
N LEU A 70 25.01 -15.98 16.30
CA LEU A 70 25.48 -15.26 17.49
C LEU A 70 24.75 -15.74 18.76
N VAL A 71 23.47 -16.07 18.66
CA VAL A 71 22.68 -16.64 19.77
C VAL A 71 23.16 -18.05 20.11
N ALA A 72 23.46 -18.88 19.10
CA ALA A 72 23.95 -20.25 19.28
C ALA A 72 25.32 -20.33 19.97
N SER A 73 26.18 -19.32 19.78
CA SER A 73 27.52 -19.28 20.40
C SER A 73 27.48 -19.04 21.92
N SER A 74 26.31 -18.71 22.48
CA SER A 74 26.11 -18.47 23.92
C SER A 74 25.64 -19.71 24.68
N ILE A 75 25.35 -20.83 23.99
CA ILE A 75 24.81 -22.06 24.60
C ILE A 75 25.79 -23.21 24.30
N SER A 76 26.91 -23.24 25.02
CA SER A 76 27.70 -24.46 25.19
C SER A 76 27.38 -25.06 26.54
N ASP A 77 26.53 -26.08 26.57
CA ASP A 77 26.78 -27.33 27.29
C ASP A 77 25.56 -28.27 27.18
N GLY A 78 25.77 -29.46 26.60
CA GLY A 78 25.06 -30.68 26.99
C GLY A 78 23.77 -31.09 26.26
N GLU A 79 23.92 -32.10 25.39
CA GLU A 79 22.98 -33.24 25.20
C GLU A 79 21.57 -33.02 24.60
N ASN A 80 21.49 -33.21 23.27
CA ASN A 80 20.56 -34.09 22.55
C ASN A 80 19.16 -34.36 23.14
N CYS A 81 18.12 -33.68 22.66
CA CYS A 81 16.79 -34.28 22.54
C CYS A 81 15.95 -33.61 21.43
N LYS A 82 15.09 -34.41 20.82
CA LYS A 82 14.31 -34.13 19.62
C LYS A 82 13.15 -33.20 19.93
N GLN A 83 12.89 -32.27 18.99
CA GLN A 83 11.61 -31.62 18.68
C GLN A 83 10.91 -30.86 19.83
N GLU A 84 10.34 -29.72 19.47
CA GLU A 84 9.54 -28.81 20.30
C GLU A 84 10.31 -27.82 21.17
N GLU A 85 9.65 -26.68 21.36
CA GLU A 85 9.96 -25.54 22.23
C GLU A 85 10.85 -24.44 21.61
N ILE A 86 10.20 -23.49 20.93
CA ILE A 86 10.62 -22.09 21.02
C ILE A 86 9.62 -21.41 21.95
N LYS A 87 9.99 -21.38 23.24
CA LYS A 87 9.45 -20.47 24.24
C LYS A 87 10.46 -19.34 24.42
N ASP A 88 9.97 -18.14 24.16
CA ASP A 88 10.29 -16.83 24.75
C ASP A 88 11.74 -16.47 25.08
N CYS A 89 12.18 -15.34 24.49
CA CYS A 89 12.75 -14.26 25.28
C CYS A 89 12.46 -12.89 24.62
N MET A 90 11.70 -12.07 25.35
CA MET A 90 11.31 -10.69 25.06
C MET A 90 12.44 -9.69 25.34
N ASN A 91 12.41 -8.54 24.65
CA ASN A 91 12.22 -7.21 25.28
C ASN A 91 12.03 -6.13 24.22
N GLU A 92 10.82 -5.61 24.04
CA GLU A 92 10.24 -4.43 24.71
C GLU A 92 10.51 -3.10 23.98
N SER A 93 9.68 -2.79 22.98
CA SER A 93 8.94 -1.52 22.87
C SER A 93 8.07 -1.45 21.59
N CYS A 94 7.10 -2.37 21.40
CA CYS A 94 5.87 -2.13 20.60
C CYS A 94 4.82 -3.27 20.67
N ASP A 95 5.18 -4.46 21.16
CA ASP A 95 4.45 -5.72 20.88
C ASP A 95 3.36 -6.16 21.88
N ASN A 96 2.60 -5.23 22.47
CA ASN A 96 1.63 -5.60 23.51
C ASN A 96 0.26 -6.09 22.96
N ALA A 97 0.03 -5.98 21.64
CA ALA A 97 -1.21 -6.42 20.96
C ALA A 97 -1.01 -7.69 20.11
N CYS A 98 0.10 -7.77 19.36
CA CYS A 98 0.41 -8.92 18.50
C CYS A 98 0.65 -10.21 19.30
N ASN A 99 1.50 -10.14 20.34
CA ASN A 99 1.82 -11.28 21.20
C ASN A 99 0.58 -11.83 21.94
N LYS A 100 -0.32 -10.95 22.37
CA LYS A 100 -1.57 -11.38 23.02
C LYS A 100 -2.47 -12.13 22.06
N LYS A 101 -2.56 -11.67 20.82
CA LYS A 101 -3.40 -12.30 19.80
C LYS A 101 -2.82 -13.65 19.35
N MET A 102 -1.50 -13.76 19.25
CA MET A 102 -0.81 -15.01 18.94
C MET A 102 -1.02 -16.06 20.05
N ALA A 103 -0.82 -15.69 21.32
CA ALA A 103 -1.06 -16.59 22.45
C ALA A 103 -2.52 -17.05 22.56
N LEU A 104 -3.48 -16.14 22.31
CA LEU A 104 -4.90 -16.51 22.25
C LEU A 104 -5.17 -17.46 21.08
N GLY A 105 -4.53 -17.25 19.93
CA GLY A 105 -4.65 -18.11 18.75
C GLY A 105 -4.21 -19.55 19.00
N GLU A 106 -3.07 -19.76 19.67
CA GLU A 106 -2.61 -21.09 20.03
C GLU A 106 -3.59 -21.81 20.97
N THR A 107 -4.05 -21.11 22.02
CA THR A 107 -5.01 -21.68 22.97
C THR A 107 -6.36 -21.99 22.33
N LEU A 108 -6.84 -21.10 21.45
CA LEU A 108 -8.07 -21.29 20.70
C LEU A 108 -7.94 -22.47 19.73
N PHE A 109 -6.83 -22.56 18.99
CA PHE A 109 -6.58 -23.65 18.05
C PHE A 109 -6.64 -25.00 18.74
N SER A 110 -5.95 -25.19 19.87
CA SER A 110 -5.99 -26.44 20.63
C SER A 110 -7.41 -26.81 21.07
N LEU A 111 -8.21 -25.81 21.46
CA LEU A 111 -9.59 -26.01 21.88
C LEU A 111 -10.49 -26.41 20.71
N VAL A 112 -10.37 -25.71 19.57
CA VAL A 112 -11.11 -26.00 18.34
C VAL A 112 -10.70 -27.35 17.76
N GLU A 113 -9.41 -27.66 17.67
CA GLU A 113 -8.87 -28.92 17.15
C GLU A 113 -9.39 -30.12 17.94
N SER A 114 -9.51 -29.99 19.27
CA SER A 114 -10.06 -31.05 20.11
C SER A 114 -11.51 -31.43 19.79
N LYS A 115 -12.27 -30.51 19.17
CA LYS A 115 -13.70 -30.65 18.83
C LYS A 115 -13.94 -30.85 17.34
N HIS A 116 -13.18 -30.15 16.49
CA HIS A 116 -13.33 -30.06 15.04
C HIS A 116 -11.97 -30.15 14.33
N PRO A 117 -11.31 -31.32 14.35
CA PRO A 117 -9.94 -31.48 13.83
C PRO A 117 -9.84 -31.25 12.31
N THR A 118 -10.92 -31.47 11.55
CA THR A 118 -10.92 -31.32 10.09
C THR A 118 -10.88 -29.86 9.64
N ASP A 119 -11.51 -28.97 10.39
CA ASP A 119 -11.69 -27.55 10.02
C ASP A 119 -10.99 -26.60 11.01
N ALA A 120 -10.15 -27.14 11.90
CA ALA A 120 -9.58 -26.41 13.04
C ALA A 120 -8.82 -25.16 12.63
N GLU A 121 -7.95 -25.27 11.62
CA GLU A 121 -7.15 -24.16 11.11
C GLU A 121 -8.04 -23.02 10.57
N ARG A 122 -9.04 -23.39 9.77
CA ARG A 122 -9.96 -22.43 9.14
C ARG A 122 -10.88 -21.77 10.17
N LEU A 123 -11.44 -22.55 11.08
CA LEU A 123 -12.30 -22.05 12.16
C LEU A 123 -11.52 -21.12 13.10
N THR A 124 -10.29 -21.50 13.45
CA THR A 124 -9.41 -20.67 14.30
C THR A 124 -9.03 -19.37 13.60
N GLY A 125 -8.72 -19.41 12.30
CA GLY A 125 -8.46 -18.22 11.50
C GLY A 125 -9.62 -17.22 11.53
N ILE A 126 -10.83 -17.69 11.23
CA ILE A 126 -12.06 -16.88 11.23
C ILE A 126 -12.34 -16.31 12.63
N LEU A 127 -12.17 -17.11 13.68
CA LEU A 127 -12.40 -16.64 15.05
C LEU A 127 -11.33 -15.63 15.50
N LEU A 128 -10.09 -15.74 15.02
CA LEU A 128 -9.02 -14.79 15.30
C LEU A 128 -9.17 -13.46 14.56
N GLU A 129 -10.10 -13.33 13.62
CA GLU A 129 -10.44 -12.02 13.04
C GLU A 129 -11.19 -11.13 14.04
N MET A 130 -11.70 -11.70 15.14
CA MET A 130 -12.32 -10.96 16.24
C MET A 130 -11.29 -10.23 17.12
N ASP A 131 -11.76 -9.31 17.96
CA ASP A 131 -10.91 -8.63 18.93
C ASP A 131 -10.45 -9.59 20.06
N ALA A 132 -9.31 -9.29 20.67
CA ALA A 132 -8.70 -10.15 21.68
C ALA A 132 -9.57 -10.39 22.92
N GLN A 133 -10.50 -9.48 23.28
CA GLN A 133 -11.39 -9.68 24.42
C GLN A 133 -12.52 -10.65 24.07
N SER A 134 -13.08 -10.54 22.87
CA SER A 134 -14.08 -11.47 22.36
C SER A 134 -13.52 -12.89 22.22
N VAL A 135 -12.31 -13.03 21.66
CA VAL A 135 -11.63 -14.34 21.56
C VAL A 135 -11.36 -14.93 22.94
N LYS A 136 -10.92 -14.10 23.89
CA LYS A 136 -10.72 -14.55 25.27
C LYS A 136 -12.03 -15.04 25.91
N HIS A 137 -13.14 -14.33 25.73
CA HIS A 137 -14.45 -14.77 26.22
C HIS A 137 -14.91 -16.08 25.56
N LEU A 138 -14.59 -16.29 24.28
CA LEU A 138 -14.86 -17.55 23.58
C LEU A 138 -14.02 -18.71 24.14
N ILE A 139 -12.75 -18.46 24.51
CA ILE A 139 -11.90 -19.48 25.14
C ILE A 139 -12.39 -19.82 26.56
N GLU A 140 -12.91 -18.84 27.30
CA GLU A 140 -13.46 -19.03 28.65
C GLU A 140 -14.83 -19.74 28.65
N ASP A 141 -15.62 -19.58 27.58
CA ASP A 141 -16.96 -20.15 27.45
C ASP A 141 -17.05 -21.13 26.26
N THR A 142 -16.90 -22.41 26.57
CA THR A 142 -16.97 -23.51 25.60
C THR A 142 -18.35 -23.62 24.92
N GLU A 143 -19.46 -23.29 25.61
CA GLU A 143 -20.80 -23.35 25.00
C GLU A 143 -20.97 -22.20 23.98
N LEU A 144 -20.49 -21.00 24.30
CA LEU A 144 -20.49 -19.88 23.36
C LEU A 144 -19.60 -20.17 22.13
N LEU A 145 -18.43 -20.77 22.35
CA LEU A 145 -17.53 -21.15 21.27
C LEU A 145 -18.14 -22.20 20.35
N GLU A 146 -18.78 -23.24 20.90
CA GLU A 146 -19.46 -24.27 20.10
C GLU A 146 -20.62 -23.66 19.27
N ASN A 147 -21.42 -22.77 19.85
CA ASN A 147 -22.45 -22.03 19.12
C ASN A 147 -21.87 -21.20 17.98
N LYS A 148 -20.72 -20.55 18.22
CA LYS A 148 -20.05 -19.71 17.21
C LYS A 148 -19.44 -20.55 16.09
N ILE A 149 -18.85 -21.69 16.43
CA ILE A 149 -18.34 -22.65 15.45
C ILE A 149 -19.49 -23.21 14.62
N GLU A 150 -20.64 -23.54 15.22
CA GLU A 150 -21.80 -24.03 14.48
C GLU A 150 -22.36 -22.96 13.53
N GLU A 151 -22.39 -21.69 13.95
CA GLU A 151 -22.74 -20.55 13.09
C GLU A 151 -21.78 -20.47 11.89
N ILE A 152 -20.46 -20.52 12.14
CA ILE A 152 -19.44 -20.47 11.09
C ILE A 152 -19.58 -21.67 10.16
N LEU A 153 -19.76 -22.89 10.67
CA LEU A 153 -19.94 -24.10 9.86
C LEU A 153 -21.21 -24.03 9.01
N LYS A 154 -22.31 -23.48 9.53
CA LYS A 154 -23.54 -23.22 8.73
C LYS A 154 -23.29 -22.19 7.63
N CYS A 155 -22.56 -21.11 7.93
CA CYS A 155 -22.14 -20.15 6.92
C CYS A 155 -21.26 -20.80 5.84
N LEU A 156 -20.26 -21.60 6.23
CA LEU A 156 -19.35 -22.30 5.32
C LEU A 156 -20.08 -23.37 4.48
N GLN A 157 -21.08 -24.06 5.03
CA GLN A 157 -21.93 -24.99 4.29
C GLN A 157 -22.89 -24.28 3.33
N GLY A 158 -23.35 -23.07 3.67
CA GLY A 158 -24.12 -22.21 2.78
C GLY A 158 -23.30 -21.70 1.59
N ILE A 159 -22.01 -21.44 1.80
CA ILE A 159 -21.05 -21.05 0.75
C ILE A 159 -20.78 -22.21 -0.22
N ASN A 160 -20.80 -23.46 0.26
CA ASN A 160 -20.55 -24.65 -0.55
C ASN A 160 -21.78 -25.14 -1.36
N ASN A 161 -22.97 -24.58 -1.11
CA ASN A 161 -24.22 -24.92 -1.81
C ASN A 161 -24.81 -23.71 -2.55
N ILE A 162 -24.00 -23.02 -3.36
CA ILE A 162 -24.54 -22.21 -4.47
C ILE A 162 -24.95 -23.18 -5.58
N THR A 163 -26.08 -23.86 -5.36
CA THR A 163 -26.98 -24.30 -6.41
C THR A 163 -28.35 -23.95 -5.89
N GLU A 164 -28.89 -22.81 -6.33
CA GLU A 164 -30.29 -22.44 -6.10
C GLU A 164 -31.24 -23.57 -6.54
N PRO A 165 -32.55 -23.53 -6.21
CA PRO A 165 -33.29 -22.70 -5.24
C PRO A 165 -34.08 -23.60 -4.25
N ASN A 166 -34.67 -23.02 -3.21
CA ASN A 166 -36.09 -23.26 -2.89
C ASN A 166 -36.50 -22.56 -1.59
N ASP A 167 -37.50 -21.68 -1.75
CA ASP A 167 -38.58 -21.41 -0.83
C ASP A 167 -38.26 -21.44 0.67
N ASN A 168 -38.09 -20.26 1.27
CA ASN A 168 -39.10 -19.77 2.21
C ASN A 168 -38.91 -18.27 2.50
N LYS A 169 -39.98 -17.55 2.19
CA LYS A 169 -40.20 -16.13 2.40
C LYS A 169 -40.15 -15.75 3.88
N GLU A 170 -39.84 -14.47 4.09
CA GLU A 170 -40.07 -13.66 5.30
C GLU A 170 -39.02 -13.77 6.42
N ARG A 171 -37.85 -13.15 6.18
CA ARG A 171 -37.16 -12.18 7.11
C ARG A 171 -35.70 -11.85 6.73
N GLU A 172 -35.30 -11.96 5.47
CA GLU A 172 -33.92 -11.68 5.02
C GLU A 172 -33.83 -10.46 4.09
N SER A 173 -34.09 -9.24 4.57
CA SER A 173 -33.91 -8.04 3.73
C SER A 173 -32.84 -7.05 4.19
N ASP A 174 -32.38 -7.10 5.45
CA ASP A 174 -31.61 -5.96 5.98
C ASP A 174 -30.20 -6.30 6.51
N LEU A 175 -29.82 -7.60 6.55
CA LEU A 175 -28.51 -8.04 7.09
C LEU A 175 -27.59 -8.71 6.06
N LYS A 176 -28.11 -9.13 4.89
CA LYS A 176 -27.32 -9.84 3.87
C LYS A 176 -26.52 -8.90 2.96
N THR A 177 -27.04 -7.70 2.73
CA THR A 177 -26.48 -6.70 1.80
C THR A 177 -25.20 -6.02 2.27
N HIS A 178 -24.83 -6.11 3.56
CA HIS A 178 -23.62 -5.50 4.09
C HIS A 178 -22.39 -6.42 4.04
N CYS A 179 -22.59 -7.75 4.06
CA CYS A 179 -21.49 -8.71 3.99
C CYS A 179 -20.89 -8.78 2.57
N ASP A 180 -21.75 -8.76 1.55
CA ASP A 180 -21.33 -8.95 0.15
C ASP A 180 -20.48 -7.78 -0.35
N LYS A 181 -20.84 -6.53 -0.01
CA LYS A 181 -20.03 -5.34 -0.39
C LYS A 181 -18.67 -5.30 0.32
N THR A 182 -18.57 -5.86 1.52
CA THR A 182 -17.32 -5.85 2.28
C THR A 182 -16.32 -6.83 1.66
N ILE A 183 -16.77 -8.05 1.35
CA ILE A 183 -15.93 -9.09 0.70
C ILE A 183 -15.54 -8.65 -0.71
N ILE A 184 -16.51 -8.16 -1.50
CA ILE A 184 -16.24 -7.63 -2.85
C ILE A 184 -15.32 -6.41 -2.78
N GLY A 185 -15.43 -5.59 -1.73
CA GLY A 185 -14.56 -4.44 -1.52
C GLY A 185 -13.10 -4.83 -1.26
N GLU A 186 -12.85 -5.85 -0.45
CA GLU A 186 -11.51 -6.37 -0.22
C GLU A 186 -10.92 -7.02 -1.48
N GLU A 187 -11.72 -7.81 -2.21
CA GLU A 187 -11.29 -8.41 -3.47
C GLU A 187 -10.98 -7.32 -4.52
N LEU A 188 -11.86 -6.33 -4.64
CA LEU A 188 -11.66 -5.17 -5.51
C LEU A 188 -10.41 -4.38 -5.11
N HIS A 189 -10.19 -4.16 -3.81
CA HIS A 189 -9.02 -3.45 -3.31
C HIS A 189 -7.73 -4.14 -3.73
N ASN A 190 -7.65 -5.46 -3.57
CA ASN A 190 -6.50 -6.25 -3.97
C ASN A 190 -6.26 -6.18 -5.49
N LEU A 191 -7.33 -6.24 -6.29
CA LEU A 191 -7.22 -6.12 -7.74
C LEU A 191 -6.75 -4.71 -8.16
N VAL A 192 -7.29 -3.65 -7.55
CA VAL A 192 -6.89 -2.25 -7.81
C VAL A 192 -5.44 -2.00 -7.38
N CYS A 193 -5.00 -2.57 -6.24
CA CYS A 193 -3.62 -2.55 -5.77
C CYS A 193 -2.65 -3.09 -6.84
N GLY A 194 -3.05 -4.13 -7.57
CA GLY A 194 -2.27 -4.71 -8.66
C GLY A 194 -2.00 -3.77 -9.85
N PHE A 195 -2.71 -2.64 -9.96
CA PHE A 195 -2.46 -1.61 -10.98
C PHE A 195 -1.38 -0.59 -10.57
N ASN A 196 -0.72 -0.76 -9.40
CA ASN A 196 0.36 0.10 -8.90
C ASN A 196 -0.03 1.59 -8.82
N THR A 197 -1.24 1.89 -8.36
CA THR A 197 -1.70 3.27 -8.18
C THR A 197 -1.53 3.69 -6.72
N GLU A 198 -0.98 4.88 -6.47
CA GLU A 198 -0.92 5.46 -5.11
C GLU A 198 -2.31 5.85 -4.57
N TYR A 199 -3.32 5.91 -5.46
CA TYR A 199 -4.71 6.24 -5.15
C TYR A 199 -5.60 5.02 -4.91
N THR A 200 -5.04 3.84 -4.64
CA THR A 200 -5.80 2.59 -4.56
C THR A 200 -7.00 2.72 -3.63
N ASP A 201 -6.81 3.18 -2.39
CA ASP A 201 -7.89 3.31 -1.40
C ASP A 201 -9.02 4.23 -1.90
N LYS A 202 -8.64 5.32 -2.57
CA LYS A 202 -9.57 6.32 -3.08
C LYS A 202 -10.33 5.80 -4.30
N ILE A 203 -9.65 5.09 -5.20
CA ILE A 203 -10.25 4.44 -6.37
C ILE A 203 -11.19 3.32 -5.93
N THR A 204 -10.76 2.44 -5.02
CA THR A 204 -11.61 1.38 -4.47
C THR A 204 -12.84 1.97 -3.79
N GLY A 205 -12.68 3.05 -3.02
CA GLY A 205 -13.79 3.80 -2.44
C GLY A 205 -14.78 4.30 -3.49
N MET A 206 -14.31 4.97 -4.55
CA MET A 206 -15.16 5.45 -5.65
C MET A 206 -15.87 4.31 -6.39
N LEU A 207 -15.21 3.17 -6.58
CA LEU A 207 -15.82 2.02 -7.24
C LEU A 207 -16.86 1.32 -6.34
N LEU A 208 -16.66 1.32 -5.01
CA LEU A 208 -17.61 0.75 -4.05
C LEU A 208 -18.94 1.52 -3.95
N GLU A 209 -18.99 2.75 -4.48
CA GLU A 209 -20.23 3.52 -4.63
C GLU A 209 -21.17 2.93 -5.69
N MET A 210 -20.68 2.05 -6.58
CA MET A 210 -21.51 1.31 -7.54
C MET A 210 -22.40 0.27 -6.84
N ASP A 211 -23.39 -0.23 -7.56
CA ASP A 211 -24.23 -1.33 -7.10
C ASP A 211 -23.51 -2.67 -7.18
N LEU A 212 -23.99 -3.64 -6.39
CA LEU A 212 -23.37 -4.96 -6.25
C LEU A 212 -23.30 -5.74 -7.57
N GLN A 213 -24.27 -5.54 -8.47
CA GLN A 213 -24.35 -6.27 -9.75
C GLN A 213 -23.24 -5.80 -10.69
N ASP A 214 -23.04 -4.49 -10.80
CA ASP A 214 -21.94 -3.92 -11.57
C ASP A 214 -20.57 -4.27 -10.99
N LEU A 215 -20.45 -4.26 -9.65
CA LEU A 215 -19.21 -4.66 -8.96
C LEU A 215 -18.82 -6.11 -9.23
N GLU A 216 -19.76 -7.05 -9.16
CA GLU A 216 -19.49 -8.46 -9.48
C GLU A 216 -19.01 -8.66 -10.91
N VAL A 217 -19.58 -7.93 -11.87
CA VAL A 217 -19.16 -7.98 -13.28
C VAL A 217 -17.74 -7.44 -13.42
N ILE A 218 -17.45 -6.34 -12.73
CA ILE A 218 -16.15 -5.65 -12.80
C ILE A 218 -15.04 -6.46 -12.11
N VAL A 219 -15.33 -7.12 -10.98
CA VAL A 219 -14.35 -8.01 -10.31
C VAL A 219 -14.05 -9.24 -11.17
N LYS A 220 -15.04 -9.77 -11.90
CA LYS A 220 -14.87 -10.92 -12.80
C LYS A 220 -14.20 -10.54 -14.13
N ASP A 221 -14.35 -9.31 -14.61
CA ASP A 221 -13.78 -8.81 -15.87
C ASP A 221 -12.65 -7.81 -15.64
N HIS A 222 -11.42 -8.29 -15.79
CA HIS A 222 -10.20 -7.51 -15.65
C HIS A 222 -10.09 -6.34 -16.65
N VAL A 223 -10.76 -6.41 -17.81
CA VAL A 223 -10.79 -5.31 -18.80
C VAL A 223 -11.70 -4.18 -18.31
N ALA A 224 -12.91 -4.54 -17.86
CA ALA A 224 -13.86 -3.59 -17.30
C ALA A 224 -13.31 -2.91 -16.05
N LEU A 225 -12.61 -3.67 -15.18
CA LEU A 225 -11.93 -3.12 -14.02
C LEU A 225 -10.85 -2.12 -14.41
N LYS A 226 -9.98 -2.47 -15.36
CA LYS A 226 -8.91 -1.57 -15.80
C LYS A 226 -9.46 -0.25 -16.37
N GLU A 227 -10.52 -0.31 -17.15
CA GLU A 227 -11.18 0.88 -17.70
C GLU A 227 -11.71 1.78 -16.58
N LYS A 228 -12.39 1.18 -15.60
CA LYS A 228 -12.94 1.89 -14.44
C LYS A 228 -11.86 2.49 -13.54
N VAL A 229 -10.77 1.77 -13.30
CA VAL A 229 -9.59 2.26 -12.56
C VAL A 229 -8.95 3.43 -13.30
N THR A 230 -8.82 3.36 -14.62
CA THR A 230 -8.27 4.46 -15.44
C THR A 230 -9.16 5.70 -15.36
N LEU A 231 -10.47 5.54 -15.49
CA LEU A 231 -11.43 6.64 -15.38
C LEU A 231 -11.42 7.28 -13.97
N ALA A 232 -11.33 6.47 -12.92
CA ALA A 232 -11.20 6.96 -11.55
C ALA A 232 -9.89 7.75 -11.37
N LEU A 233 -8.77 7.25 -11.91
CA LEU A 233 -7.48 7.92 -11.86
C LEU A 233 -7.48 9.28 -12.59
N GLU A 234 -8.10 9.36 -13.77
CA GLU A 234 -8.30 10.62 -14.50
C GLU A 234 -9.12 11.63 -13.69
N THR A 235 -10.17 11.14 -13.02
CA THR A 235 -11.04 11.97 -12.17
C THR A 235 -10.26 12.52 -10.97
N LEU A 236 -9.48 11.68 -10.30
CA LEU A 236 -8.68 12.09 -9.15
C LEU A 236 -7.59 13.09 -9.51
N ASN A 237 -6.91 12.89 -10.63
CA ASN A 237 -5.95 13.86 -11.15
C ASN A 237 -6.60 15.20 -11.49
N LYS A 238 -7.87 15.20 -11.92
CA LYS A 238 -8.62 16.44 -12.17
C LYS A 238 -9.01 17.14 -10.86
N GLU A 239 -9.52 16.38 -9.89
CA GLU A 239 -9.89 16.91 -8.56
C GLU A 239 -8.69 17.48 -7.79
N GLU A 240 -7.54 16.81 -7.82
CA GLU A 240 -6.31 17.34 -7.20
C GLU A 240 -5.84 18.63 -7.85
N LYS A 241 -5.97 18.76 -9.17
CA LYS A 241 -5.68 20.01 -9.88
C LYS A 241 -6.59 21.13 -9.39
N GLU A 242 -7.90 20.89 -9.32
CA GLU A 242 -8.88 21.88 -8.84
C GLU A 242 -8.69 22.23 -7.35
N ALA A 243 -8.33 21.27 -6.50
CA ALA A 243 -8.08 21.48 -5.07
C ALA A 243 -6.77 22.25 -4.79
N LYS A 244 -5.72 22.00 -5.58
CA LYS A 244 -4.43 22.72 -5.48
C LYS A 244 -4.56 24.18 -5.94
N ILE A 245 -5.44 24.43 -6.92
CA ILE A 245 -5.82 25.78 -7.34
C ILE A 245 -6.56 26.50 -6.21
N THR A 246 -7.50 25.87 -5.52
CA THR A 246 -8.35 26.56 -4.52
C THR A 246 -7.61 26.90 -3.21
N THR A 247 -6.51 26.21 -2.88
CA THR A 247 -5.78 26.40 -1.62
C THR A 247 -4.60 27.38 -1.70
N SER A 248 -4.16 27.75 -2.91
CA SER A 248 -2.99 28.62 -3.11
C SER A 248 -3.30 30.11 -3.25
N PHE A 249 -4.57 30.48 -3.46
CA PHE A 249 -4.94 31.84 -3.85
C PHE A 249 -5.77 32.52 -2.77
N ALA A 250 -5.07 33.01 -1.75
CA ALA A 250 -5.69 33.77 -0.65
C ALA A 250 -5.91 35.25 -1.00
N ASP A 251 -5.29 35.76 -2.09
CA ASP A 251 -5.35 37.17 -2.48
C ASP A 251 -5.43 37.32 -4.02
N GLU A 252 -6.66 37.23 -4.54
CA GLU A 252 -6.98 37.15 -5.99
C GLU A 252 -6.32 38.24 -6.86
N GLU A 253 -6.08 39.44 -6.32
CA GLU A 253 -5.50 40.56 -7.06
C GLU A 253 -3.98 40.40 -7.27
N GLN A 254 -3.26 39.88 -6.27
CA GLN A 254 -1.83 39.57 -6.39
C GLN A 254 -1.61 38.36 -7.31
N ASP A 255 -2.50 37.37 -7.20
CA ASP A 255 -2.42 36.14 -7.98
C ASP A 255 -2.64 36.41 -9.47
N LYS A 256 -3.63 37.24 -9.82
CA LYS A 256 -3.82 37.70 -11.21
C LYS A 256 -2.63 38.45 -11.76
N THR A 257 -1.97 39.25 -10.94
CA THR A 257 -0.79 40.01 -11.36
C THR A 257 0.37 39.06 -11.70
N LEU A 258 0.65 38.09 -10.83
CA LEU A 258 1.70 37.09 -11.05
C LEU A 258 1.41 36.18 -12.26
N LEU A 259 0.15 35.76 -12.41
CA LEU A 259 -0.30 34.99 -13.58
C LEU A 259 -0.18 35.81 -14.87
N GLY A 260 -0.50 37.09 -14.81
CA GLY A 260 -0.37 38.03 -15.91
C GLY A 260 1.07 38.15 -16.40
N GLU A 261 2.04 38.26 -15.49
CA GLU A 261 3.46 38.30 -15.85
C GLU A 261 3.92 37.01 -16.53
N LYS A 262 3.50 35.84 -16.03
CA LYS A 262 3.82 34.55 -16.65
C LYS A 262 3.19 34.41 -18.04
N LEU A 263 1.92 34.73 -18.17
CA LEU A 263 1.19 34.72 -19.44
C LEU A 263 1.85 35.66 -20.44
N TYR A 264 2.24 36.86 -20.00
CA TYR A 264 2.93 37.84 -20.84
C TYR A 264 4.19 37.25 -21.45
N TYR A 265 5.04 36.60 -20.65
CA TYR A 265 6.28 36.01 -21.12
C TYR A 265 6.02 34.95 -22.20
N ILE A 266 5.07 34.03 -21.96
CA ILE A 266 4.73 32.95 -22.90
C ILE A 266 4.11 33.51 -24.18
N ILE A 267 3.15 34.44 -24.06
CA ILE A 267 2.45 35.04 -25.20
C ILE A 267 3.40 35.92 -26.01
N SER A 268 4.37 36.58 -25.38
CA SER A 268 5.37 37.41 -26.08
C SER A 268 6.20 36.59 -27.07
N GLU A 269 6.37 35.29 -26.82
CA GLU A 269 7.07 34.38 -27.73
C GLU A 269 6.26 34.10 -29.00
N TRP A 270 4.93 34.12 -28.92
CA TRP A 270 4.04 33.80 -30.05
C TRP A 270 3.48 35.03 -30.76
N TYR A 271 3.15 36.09 -30.01
CA TYR A 271 2.46 37.30 -30.48
C TYR A 271 3.08 38.58 -29.89
N PRO A 272 4.34 38.92 -30.24
CA PRO A 272 5.05 40.07 -29.65
C PRO A 272 4.36 41.41 -29.92
N ASP A 273 3.69 41.57 -31.06
CA ASP A 273 3.05 42.84 -31.44
C ASP A 273 1.71 43.11 -30.71
N ASN A 274 1.06 42.06 -30.18
CA ASN A 274 -0.25 42.14 -29.54
C ASN A 274 -0.26 41.58 -28.11
N VAL A 275 0.92 41.32 -27.53
CA VAL A 275 1.07 40.66 -26.23
C VAL A 275 0.29 41.36 -25.12
N ASP A 276 0.34 42.69 -25.04
CA ASP A 276 -0.36 43.46 -23.99
C ASP A 276 -1.87 43.25 -24.06
N LYS A 277 -2.43 43.26 -25.28
CA LYS A 277 -3.88 43.13 -25.51
C LYS A 277 -4.36 41.70 -25.32
N ILE A 278 -3.61 40.72 -25.84
CA ILE A 278 -3.94 39.30 -25.70
C ILE A 278 -3.85 38.89 -24.23
N THR A 279 -2.77 39.28 -23.53
CA THR A 279 -2.61 39.01 -22.10
C THR A 279 -3.72 39.68 -21.29
N GLY A 280 -4.05 40.94 -21.61
CA GLY A 280 -5.17 41.66 -20.98
C GLY A 280 -6.51 40.95 -21.16
N MET A 281 -6.82 40.47 -22.38
CA MET A 281 -8.04 39.72 -22.66
C MET A 281 -8.08 38.37 -21.92
N LEU A 282 -6.95 37.69 -21.77
CA LEU A 282 -6.88 36.44 -21.02
C LEU A 282 -7.01 36.67 -19.50
N LEU A 283 -6.49 37.79 -18.99
CA LEU A 283 -6.62 38.18 -17.57
C LEU A 283 -8.05 38.52 -17.13
N GLU A 284 -8.98 38.68 -18.07
CA GLU A 284 -10.42 38.77 -17.77
C GLU A 284 -10.99 37.45 -17.25
N LEU A 285 -10.32 36.33 -17.50
CA LEU A 285 -10.69 35.02 -16.94
C LEU A 285 -10.44 34.96 -15.43
N ASP A 286 -11.10 34.01 -14.77
CA ASP A 286 -10.88 33.69 -13.37
C ASP A 286 -9.49 33.06 -13.15
N VAL A 287 -8.96 33.21 -11.93
CA VAL A 287 -7.62 32.72 -11.56
C VAL A 287 -7.49 31.21 -11.83
N SER A 288 -8.54 30.45 -11.52
CA SER A 288 -8.58 29.00 -11.75
C SER A 288 -8.46 28.63 -13.24
N ALA A 289 -9.24 29.28 -14.11
CA ALA A 289 -9.13 29.08 -15.55
C ALA A 289 -7.76 29.48 -16.12
N LEU A 290 -7.14 30.53 -15.59
CA LEU A 290 -5.80 30.98 -16.01
C LEU A 290 -4.70 30.00 -15.57
N VAL A 291 -4.82 29.37 -14.41
CA VAL A 291 -3.86 28.34 -13.96
C VAL A 291 -3.98 27.11 -14.84
N MET A 292 -5.19 26.63 -15.11
CA MET A 292 -5.40 25.51 -16.04
C MET A 292 -4.82 25.79 -17.43
N LEU A 293 -4.99 27.03 -17.91
CA LEU A 293 -4.40 27.49 -19.16
C LEU A 293 -2.86 27.44 -19.12
N LEU A 294 -2.22 27.89 -18.03
CA LEU A 294 -0.77 27.86 -17.93
C LEU A 294 -0.18 26.45 -17.86
N GLU A 295 -0.96 25.46 -17.41
CA GLU A 295 -0.54 24.06 -17.39
C GLU A 295 -0.67 23.38 -18.76
N ASP A 296 -1.63 23.81 -19.59
CA ASP A 296 -1.83 23.30 -20.95
C ASP A 296 -1.42 24.33 -22.01
N SER A 297 -0.18 24.17 -22.51
CA SER A 297 0.38 25.05 -23.53
C SER A 297 -0.39 25.03 -24.86
N GLU A 298 -1.08 23.94 -25.21
CA GLU A 298 -1.86 23.87 -26.45
C GLU A 298 -3.18 24.64 -26.30
N GLU A 299 -3.86 24.49 -25.16
CA GLU A 299 -5.08 25.25 -24.84
C GLU A 299 -4.78 26.76 -24.70
N LEU A 300 -3.67 27.12 -24.06
CA LEU A 300 -3.22 28.52 -23.97
C LEU A 300 -2.98 29.13 -25.34
N LYS A 301 -2.31 28.39 -26.24
CA LYS A 301 -2.04 28.83 -27.60
C LYS A 301 -3.33 28.97 -28.42
N SER A 302 -4.27 28.03 -28.25
CA SER A 302 -5.60 28.08 -28.85
C SER A 302 -6.36 29.33 -28.42
N ARG A 303 -6.44 29.60 -27.10
CA ARG A 303 -7.09 30.81 -26.57
C ARG A 303 -6.38 32.11 -26.98
N ALA A 304 -5.05 32.13 -26.99
CA ALA A 304 -4.28 33.29 -27.45
C ALA A 304 -4.52 33.59 -28.93
N LEU A 305 -4.66 32.54 -29.78
CA LEU A 305 -5.02 32.69 -31.18
C LEU A 305 -6.43 33.27 -31.35
N LEU A 306 -7.40 32.82 -30.56
CA LEU A 306 -8.77 33.39 -30.58
C LEU A 306 -8.75 34.88 -30.24
N ALA A 307 -8.02 35.27 -29.18
CA ALA A 307 -7.84 36.67 -28.82
C ALA A 307 -7.15 37.47 -29.94
N ALA A 308 -6.10 36.93 -30.57
CA ALA A 308 -5.43 37.56 -31.70
C ALA A 308 -6.37 37.78 -32.90
N ASN A 309 -7.23 36.80 -33.20
CA ASN A 309 -8.21 36.92 -34.28
C ASN A 309 -9.23 38.03 -33.99
N VAL A 310 -9.76 38.13 -32.76
CA VAL A 310 -10.66 39.22 -32.35
C VAL A 310 -10.00 40.59 -32.50
N LEU A 311 -8.70 40.70 -32.16
CA LEU A 311 -7.93 41.93 -32.34
C LEU A 311 -7.70 42.28 -33.81
N SER A 312 -7.65 41.29 -34.70
CA SER A 312 -7.54 41.51 -36.15
C SER A 312 -8.87 41.93 -36.79
N GLU A 313 -10.01 41.46 -36.25
CA GLU A 313 -11.35 41.80 -36.72
C GLU A 313 -11.84 43.18 -36.24
N THR A 314 -11.19 43.74 -35.21
CA THR A 314 -11.55 45.03 -34.61
C THR A 314 -10.77 46.22 -35.18
N ASN A 315 -10.03 46.03 -36.29
CA ASN A 315 -9.34 47.09 -37.05
C ASN A 315 -10.09 47.50 -38.32
#